data_AF-T1CIQ1-F1
#
_entry.id   AF-T1CIQ1-F1
#
_cell.length_a   1.000
_cell.length_b   1.000
_cell.length_c   1.000
_cell.angle_alpha   90.00
_cell.angle_beta   90.00
_cell.angle_gamma   90.00
#
_symmetry.space_group_name_H-M   'P 1'
#
loop_
_entity.id
_entity.type
_entity.pdbx_description
1 polymer ?
#
loop_
_entity_poly.entity_id
_entity_poly.type
_entity_poly.pdbx_seq_one_letter_code
_entity_poly.pdbx_strand_id
1 'polypeptide(L)'
;MRPTSQLKHILVSAVGDLLPAPKSWVVNYVVRHRRKQVPRWNIPFAVPLRAVLRAGRTLSWRPEPLVADDLAMLQYTGGTTGIAKGAMLTHGNLCANILQAQAWLGDSFSDEPGTLITAIPLYHV
;
A
#
# COMPACT_ATOMS: atom_id res chain seq x y z
N MET A 1 1.60 -14.31 25.38
CA MET A 1 2.72 -13.36 25.27
C MET A 1 2.40 -12.40 24.13
N ARG A 2 2.15 -11.11 24.41
CA ARG A 2 1.93 -10.12 23.34
C ARG A 2 3.23 -9.97 22.55
N PRO A 3 3.24 -10.14 21.21
CA PRO A 3 4.40 -9.75 20.43
C PRO A 3 4.60 -8.24 20.63
N THR A 4 5.84 -7.82 20.81
CA THR A 4 6.31 -6.49 21.23
C THR A 4 5.99 -5.33 20.27
N SER A 5 5.07 -5.52 19.31
CA SER A 5 4.72 -4.50 18.31
C SER A 5 3.52 -3.67 18.77
N GLN A 6 3.59 -2.35 18.61
CA GLN A 6 2.49 -1.40 18.88
C GLN A 6 1.33 -1.48 17.85
N LEU A 7 1.28 -2.53 17.03
CA LEU A 7 0.29 -2.69 15.97
C LEU A 7 -1.10 -2.90 16.56
N LYS A 8 -2.01 -1.95 16.29
CA LYS A 8 -3.41 -1.99 16.74
C LYS A 8 -4.27 -2.94 15.89
N HIS A 9 -4.01 -2.98 14.58
CA HIS A 9 -4.76 -3.77 13.61
C HIS A 9 -3.83 -4.48 12.65
N ILE A 10 -4.13 -5.74 12.36
CA ILE A 10 -3.40 -6.54 11.37
C ILE A 10 -4.40 -6.94 10.29
N LEU A 11 -4.16 -6.46 9.07
CA LEU A 11 -4.96 -6.76 7.90
C LEU A 11 -4.16 -7.70 6.99
N VAL A 12 -4.80 -8.76 6.51
CA VAL A 12 -4.18 -9.68 5.55
C VAL A 12 -4.96 -9.64 4.24
N SER A 13 -4.22 -9.44 3.15
CA SER A 13 -4.76 -9.45 1.79
C SER A 13 -4.22 -10.66 1.03
N ALA A 14 -5.02 -11.17 0.10
CA ALA A 14 -4.59 -12.14 -0.91
C ALA A 14 -4.58 -11.49 -2.31
N VAL A 15 -3.76 -12.03 -3.22
CA VAL A 15 -3.56 -11.50 -4.57
C VAL A 15 -4.88 -11.33 -5.34
N GLY A 16 -5.84 -12.23 -5.15
CA GLY A 16 -7.13 -12.19 -5.82
C GLY A 16 -8.23 -11.42 -5.10
N ASP A 17 -7.97 -10.74 -3.97
CA ASP A 17 -9.04 -10.24 -3.09
C ASP A 17 -9.97 -9.19 -3.72
N LEU A 18 -9.44 -8.38 -4.64
CA LEU A 18 -10.18 -7.32 -5.34
C LEU A 18 -10.61 -7.73 -6.76
N LEU A 19 -10.34 -8.97 -7.17
CA LEU A 19 -10.82 -9.49 -8.44
C LEU A 19 -12.30 -9.93 -8.33
N PRO A 20 -13.10 -9.82 -9.40
CA PRO A 20 -14.44 -10.38 -9.40
C PRO A 20 -14.40 -11.92 -9.30
N ALA A 21 -15.48 -12.50 -8.77
CA ALA A 21 -15.68 -13.95 -8.86
C ALA A 21 -15.97 -14.35 -10.32
N PRO A 22 -15.53 -15.53 -10.79
CA PRO A 22 -14.76 -16.56 -10.07
C PRO A 22 -13.24 -16.35 -10.13
N LYS A 23 -12.74 -15.31 -10.82
CA LYS A 23 -11.29 -15.07 -11.00
C LYS A 23 -10.54 -15.01 -9.66
N SER A 24 -11.12 -14.33 -8.67
CA SER A 24 -10.58 -14.26 -7.30
C SER A 24 -10.26 -15.64 -6.71
N TRP A 25 -11.17 -16.60 -6.85
CA TRP A 25 -11.02 -17.95 -6.30
C TRP A 25 -9.91 -18.72 -6.99
N VAL A 26 -9.88 -18.67 -8.33
CA VAL A 26 -8.86 -19.35 -9.14
C VAL A 26 -7.48 -18.80 -8.82
N VAL A 27 -7.32 -17.48 -8.81
CA VAL A 27 -6.03 -16.82 -8.52
C VAL A 27 -5.53 -17.20 -7.13
N ASN A 28 -6.38 -17.06 -6.11
CA ASN A 28 -5.99 -17.38 -4.73
C ASN A 28 -5.67 -18.87 -4.56
N TYR A 29 -6.41 -19.77 -5.22
CA TYR A 29 -6.11 -21.19 -5.21
C TYR A 29 -4.77 -21.51 -5.88
N VAL A 30 -4.53 -20.96 -7.08
CA VAL A 30 -3.30 -21.19 -7.84
C VAL A 30 -2.09 -20.67 -7.06
N VAL A 31 -2.13 -19.44 -6.56
CA VAL A 31 -1.04 -18.82 -5.80
C VAL A 31 -0.72 -19.64 -4.54
N ARG A 32 -1.74 -20.08 -3.79
CA ARG A 32 -1.55 -20.80 -2.53
C ARG A 32 -1.19 -22.27 -2.70
N HIS A 33 -1.89 -23.00 -3.57
CA HIS A 33 -1.81 -24.48 -3.61
C HIS A 33 -0.97 -25.00 -4.77
N ARG A 34 -1.01 -24.36 -5.94
CA ARG A 34 -0.25 -24.80 -7.11
C ARG A 34 1.15 -24.20 -7.14
N ARG A 35 1.26 -22.89 -6.97
CA ARG A 35 2.54 -22.15 -6.98
C ARG A 35 3.22 -22.14 -5.62
N LYS A 36 2.50 -22.44 -4.53
CA LYS A 36 3.01 -22.46 -3.14
C LYS A 36 3.79 -21.18 -2.77
N GLN A 37 3.40 -20.04 -3.35
CA GLN A 37 4.06 -18.74 -3.12
C GLN A 37 3.67 -18.10 -1.80
N VAL A 38 2.65 -18.63 -1.12
CA VAL A 38 2.20 -18.18 0.19
C VAL A 38 2.64 -19.22 1.23
N PRO A 39 3.70 -18.95 2.02
CA PRO A 39 4.08 -19.80 3.13
C PRO A 39 2.92 -19.97 4.12
N ARG A 40 2.94 -21.08 4.87
CA ARG A 40 2.04 -21.22 6.01
C ARG A 40 2.41 -20.15 7.04
N TRP A 41 1.43 -19.40 7.49
CA TRP A 41 1.60 -18.36 8.49
C TRP A 41 0.49 -18.49 9.53
N ASN A 42 0.81 -18.08 10.76
CA ASN A 42 -0.16 -17.92 11.84
C ASN A 42 0.10 -16.55 12.48
N ILE A 43 -0.73 -15.58 12.12
CA ILE A 43 -0.62 -14.21 12.61
C ILE A 43 -1.85 -14.00 13.50
N PRO A 44 -1.68 -13.99 14.83
CA PRO A 44 -2.78 -13.78 15.75
C PRO A 44 -3.52 -12.47 15.44
N PHE A 45 -4.85 -12.48 15.56
CA PHE A 45 -5.71 -11.31 15.37
C PHE A 45 -5.72 -10.72 13.95
N ALA A 46 -5.16 -11.42 12.96
CA ALA A 46 -5.23 -11.00 11.56
C ALA A 46 -6.67 -11.05 11.04
N VAL A 47 -7.12 -9.95 10.43
CA VAL A 47 -8.44 -9.83 9.80
C VAL A 47 -8.27 -9.82 8.27
N PRO A 48 -9.04 -10.61 7.50
CA PRO A 48 -8.99 -10.56 6.05
C PRO A 48 -9.42 -9.18 5.51
N LEU A 49 -8.68 -8.62 4.56
CA LEU A 49 -8.95 -7.31 3.95
C LEU A 49 -10.39 -7.22 3.44
N ARG A 50 -10.89 -8.26 2.77
CA ARG A 50 -12.27 -8.31 2.25
C ARG A 50 -13.34 -8.19 3.33
N ALA A 51 -13.08 -8.71 4.54
CA ALA A 51 -14.01 -8.58 5.66
C ALA A 51 -14.05 -7.12 6.15
N VAL A 52 -12.88 -6.48 6.25
CA VAL A 52 -12.78 -5.06 6.63
C VAL A 52 -13.40 -4.15 5.59
N LEU A 53 -13.15 -4.36 4.31
CA LEU A 53 -13.79 -3.59 3.23
C LEU A 53 -15.31 -3.76 3.25
N ARG A 54 -15.83 -4.97 3.49
CA ARG A 54 -17.27 -5.20 3.60
C ARG A 54 -17.89 -4.46 4.78
N ALA A 55 -17.25 -4.50 5.94
CA ALA A 55 -17.69 -3.75 7.12
C ALA A 55 -17.59 -2.24 6.91
N GLY A 56 -16.53 -1.76 6.26
CA GLY A 56 -16.30 -0.35 5.97
C GLY A 56 -17.35 0.27 5.05
N ARG A 57 -18.02 -0.52 4.20
CA ARG A 57 -19.10 -0.03 3.31
C ARG A 57 -20.31 0.52 4.06
N THR A 58 -20.50 0.14 5.32
CA THR A 58 -21.60 0.66 6.15
C THR A 58 -21.16 1.79 7.06
N LEU A 59 -19.88 2.16 7.05
CA LEU A 59 -19.35 3.24 7.88
C LEU A 59 -19.33 4.55 7.09
N SER A 60 -19.62 5.65 7.77
CA SER A 60 -19.36 6.98 7.22
C SER A 60 -17.88 7.30 7.34
N TRP A 61 -17.32 7.91 6.29
CA TRP A 61 -15.96 8.44 6.34
C TRP A 61 -15.85 9.52 7.42
N ARG A 62 -14.80 9.43 8.24
CA ARG A 62 -14.45 10.42 9.25
C ARG A 62 -13.00 10.85 8.97
N PRO A 63 -12.77 12.04 8.39
CA PRO A 63 -11.42 12.51 8.17
C PRO A 63 -10.76 12.82 9.51
N GLU A 64 -9.56 12.30 9.70
CA GLU A 64 -8.68 12.73 10.78
C GLU A 64 -7.92 13.99 10.32
N PRO A 65 -7.70 14.98 11.20
CA PRO A 65 -6.87 16.13 10.87
C PRO A 65 -5.43 15.65 10.64
N LEU A 66 -4.91 15.91 9.45
CA LEU A 66 -3.54 15.59 9.05
C LEU A 66 -2.74 16.88 8.88
N VAL A 67 -1.49 16.88 9.32
CA VAL A 67 -0.52 17.97 9.13
C VAL A 67 0.67 17.51 8.30
N ALA A 68 1.46 18.46 7.80
CA ALA A 68 2.58 18.18 6.90
C ALA A 68 3.62 17.22 7.51
N ASP A 69 3.84 17.28 8.83
CA ASP A 69 4.84 16.44 9.50
C ASP A 69 4.34 15.03 9.84
N ASP A 70 3.07 14.72 9.57
CA ASP A 70 2.54 13.38 9.79
C ASP A 70 3.14 12.38 8.79
N LEU A 71 3.42 11.18 9.29
CA LEU A 71 3.97 10.08 8.49
C LEU A 71 2.96 9.63 7.43
N ALA A 72 3.34 9.71 6.15
CA ALA A 72 2.52 9.30 5.02
C ALA A 72 2.92 7.92 4.47
N MET A 73 4.23 7.64 4.37
CA MET A 73 4.75 6.43 3.73
C MET A 73 6.04 5.91 4.38
N LEU A 74 6.21 4.59 4.32
CA LEU A 74 7.46 3.89 4.66
C LEU A 74 8.04 3.26 3.40
N GLN A 75 9.08 3.86 2.85
CA GLN A 75 9.74 3.34 1.65
C GLN A 75 10.91 2.45 2.05
N TYR A 76 10.90 1.18 1.64
CA TYR A 76 12.01 0.27 1.92
C TYR A 76 13.04 0.31 0.80
N THR A 77 14.32 0.33 1.18
CA THR A 77 15.45 0.21 0.25
C THR A 77 15.67 -1.26 -0.15
N GLY A 78 16.15 -1.50 -1.38
CA GLY A 78 16.32 -2.85 -1.97
C GLY A 78 17.25 -3.83 -1.23
N GLY A 79 17.94 -3.41 -0.17
CA GLY A 79 18.57 -4.34 0.79
C GLY A 79 19.59 -5.32 0.20
N THR A 80 20.29 -4.97 -0.88
CA THR A 80 21.24 -5.87 -1.56
C THR A 80 22.53 -6.10 -0.78
N THR A 81 22.83 -5.25 0.22
CA THR A 81 24.06 -5.30 1.03
C THR A 81 23.81 -5.39 2.54
N GLY A 82 22.57 -5.62 2.99
CA GLY A 82 22.24 -5.73 4.41
C GLY A 82 20.74 -5.68 4.72
N ILE A 83 20.40 -5.45 5.99
CA ILE A 83 19.00 -5.33 6.45
C ILE A 83 18.34 -4.14 5.76
N ALA A 84 17.21 -4.38 5.09
CA ALA A 84 16.43 -3.33 4.44
C ALA A 84 16.02 -2.25 5.46
N LYS A 85 16.28 -0.99 5.13
CA LYS A 85 15.90 0.17 5.94
C LYS A 85 14.67 0.83 5.34
N GLY A 86 13.77 1.29 6.20
CA GLY A 86 12.61 2.10 5.82
C GLY A 86 12.94 3.58 5.93
N ALA A 87 12.79 4.33 4.85
CA ALA A 87 12.73 5.78 4.88
C ALA A 87 11.32 6.21 5.28
N MET A 88 11.23 7.08 6.30
CA MET A 88 9.99 7.66 6.77
C MET A 88 9.71 8.95 6.00
N LEU A 89 8.65 8.96 5.20
CA LEU A 89 8.26 10.11 4.39
C LEU A 89 6.99 10.72 4.96
N THR A 90 7.06 12.01 5.27
CA THR A 90 5.93 12.80 5.75
C THR A 90 5.07 13.29 4.60
N HIS A 91 3.85 13.74 4.89
CA HIS A 91 2.99 14.41 3.90
C HIS A 91 3.71 15.62 3.25
N GLY A 92 4.43 16.41 4.03
CA GLY A 92 5.20 17.56 3.57
C GLY A 92 6.32 17.17 2.61
N ASN A 93 7.00 16.04 2.83
CA ASN A 93 8.00 15.52 1.90
C ASN A 93 7.38 15.19 0.53
N LEU A 94 6.20 14.56 0.52
CA LEU A 94 5.49 14.22 -0.71
C LEU A 94 5.02 15.48 -1.45
N CYS A 95 4.43 16.44 -0.73
CA CYS A 95 4.03 17.72 -1.32
C CYS A 95 5.22 18.47 -1.93
N ALA A 96 6.35 18.54 -1.23
CA ALA A 96 7.57 19.17 -1.75
C ALA A 96 8.06 18.49 -3.04
N ASN A 97 8.03 17.16 -3.10
CA ASN A 97 8.41 16.42 -4.30
C ASN A 97 7.46 16.67 -5.48
N ILE A 98 6.14 16.69 -5.23
CA ILE A 98 5.14 16.99 -6.27
C ILE A 98 5.31 18.42 -6.79
N LEU A 99 5.51 19.40 -5.91
CA LEU A 99 5.73 20.80 -6.30
C LEU A 99 7.02 20.97 -7.12
N GLN A 100 8.09 20.26 -6.74
CA GLN A 100 9.32 20.21 -7.52
C GLN A 100 9.07 19.60 -8.91
N ALA A 101 8.39 18.45 -8.98
CA ALA A 101 8.06 17.82 -10.25
C ALA A 101 7.21 18.73 -11.15
N GLN A 102 6.22 19.42 -10.56
CA GLN A 102 5.39 20.39 -11.27
C GLN A 102 6.21 21.56 -11.81
N ALA A 103 7.12 22.12 -11.00
CA ALA A 103 8.00 23.20 -11.44
C ALA A 103 8.92 22.80 -12.61
N TRP A 104 9.30 21.52 -12.69
CA TRP A 104 10.12 20.99 -13.79
C TRP A 104 9.32 20.63 -15.03
N LEU A 105 8.11 20.08 -14.87
CA LEU A 105 7.25 19.68 -15.99
C LEU A 105 6.54 20.88 -16.65
N GLY A 106 6.48 22.02 -15.94
CA GLY A 106 5.87 23.25 -16.42
C GLY A 106 4.38 23.10 -16.73
N ASP A 107 3.88 23.97 -17.61
CA ASP A 107 2.46 24.03 -17.99
C ASP A 107 2.01 22.86 -18.89
N SER A 108 2.90 21.90 -19.20
CA SER A 108 2.54 20.72 -20.01
C SER A 108 1.47 19.84 -19.34
N PHE A 109 1.18 20.07 -18.06
CA PHE A 109 0.15 19.38 -17.27
C PHE A 109 -0.87 20.32 -16.61
N SER A 110 -0.87 21.62 -16.93
CA SER A 110 -1.74 22.60 -16.25
C SER A 110 -3.18 22.60 -16.75
N ASP A 111 -3.41 22.33 -18.04
CA ASP A 111 -4.68 22.65 -18.69
C ASP A 111 -5.42 21.47 -19.32
N GLU A 112 -4.80 20.29 -19.41
CA GLU A 112 -5.45 19.06 -19.87
C GLU A 112 -5.06 17.84 -19.01
N PRO A 113 -5.92 16.81 -18.91
CA PRO A 113 -5.56 15.56 -18.24
C PRO A 113 -4.39 14.88 -18.95
N GLY A 114 -3.18 15.11 -18.45
CA GLY A 114 -1.96 14.49 -18.95
C GLY A 114 -1.89 13.00 -18.62
N THR A 115 -1.37 12.20 -19.56
CA THR A 115 -1.12 10.77 -19.32
C THR A 115 0.32 10.58 -18.86
N LEU A 116 0.51 10.17 -17.61
CA LEU A 116 1.81 9.76 -17.08
C LEU A 116 1.97 8.24 -17.20
N ILE A 117 2.95 7.80 -17.98
CA ILE A 117 3.30 6.38 -18.08
C ILE A 117 4.41 6.09 -17.08
N THR A 118 4.12 5.25 -16.09
CA THR A 118 5.12 4.79 -15.11
C THR A 118 5.71 3.47 -15.57
N ALA A 119 6.99 3.49 -15.96
CA ALA A 119 7.72 2.28 -16.35
C ALA A 119 8.23 1.48 -15.14
N ILE A 120 8.26 2.10 -13.96
CA ILE A 120 8.74 1.49 -12.71
C ILE A 120 7.58 1.07 -11.80
N PRO A 121 7.76 0.00 -10.99
CA PRO A 121 6.75 -0.39 -10.02
C PRO A 121 6.50 0.70 -8.96
N LEU A 122 5.27 0.77 -8.45
CA LEU A 122 4.86 1.78 -7.44
C LEU A 122 5.54 1.64 -6.07
N TYR A 123 6.29 0.57 -5.83
CA TYR A 123 7.11 0.39 -4.63
C TYR A 123 8.55 0.88 -4.83
N HIS A 124 8.88 1.43 -6.00
CA HIS A 124 10.12 2.13 -6.27
C HIS A 124 9.90 3.64 -6.16
N VAL A 125 10.92 4.33 -5.65
CA VAL A 125 11.11 5.78 -5.75
C VAL A 125 12.17 6.04 -6.80
#